data_AF-A0A533XYW5-F1
#
_entry.id   AF-A0A533XYW5-F1
#
_cell.length_a   1.000
_cell.length_b   1.000
_cell.length_c   1.000
_cell.angle_alpha   90.00
_cell.angle_beta   90.00
_cell.angle_gamma   90.00
#
_symmetry.space_group_name_H-M   'P 1'
#
loop_
_entity.id
_entity.type
_entity.pdbx_description
1 polymer ?
#
loop_
_entity_poly.entity_id
_entity_poly.type
_entity_poly.pdbx_seq_one_letter_code
_entity_poly.pdbx_strand_id
1 'polypeptide(L)'
;MERHALCRLAGVVNDPTTSHVNPPVLTPIRKPVYAFLLDHVVLTATLVRTLGIGQYTIKRVGAQGFQGDDGLGSEALVDLLYQNSTQRVYYIQGTHHGKVLPLITGEAIVMLTSQTRTGSDGKESVETRMAVYARLDNPMLATLVKVLQPFLRGVLNGKLAGPFLAVHRLGELIAANPEQVYQQAETISELDKTELDALRALLTSKP
;
A
#
# COMPACT_ATOMS: atom_id res chain seq x y z
N MET A 1 4.38 15.48 -14.15
CA MET A 1 4.91 15.37 -12.77
C MET A 1 5.61 16.68 -12.47
N GLU A 2 5.35 17.31 -11.32
CA GLU A 2 5.95 18.60 -10.96
C GLU A 2 7.45 18.46 -10.66
N ARG A 3 8.21 19.55 -10.84
CA ARG A 3 9.68 19.56 -10.68
C ARG A 3 10.14 19.09 -9.28
N HIS A 4 9.39 19.45 -8.24
CA HIS A 4 9.65 19.02 -6.87
C HIS A 4 9.51 17.51 -6.68
N ALA A 5 8.46 16.92 -7.26
CA ALA A 5 8.24 15.47 -7.22
C ALA A 5 9.35 14.69 -7.96
N LEU A 6 9.83 15.22 -9.09
CA LEU A 6 10.97 14.64 -9.81
C LEU A 6 12.26 14.68 -8.98
N CYS A 7 12.52 15.78 -8.27
CA CYS A 7 13.70 15.88 -7.39
C CYS A 7 13.63 14.87 -6.24
N ARG A 8 12.48 14.72 -5.58
CA ARG A 8 12.28 13.71 -4.52
C ARG A 8 12.49 12.29 -5.05
N LEU A 9 11.89 11.98 -6.20
CA LEU A 9 12.04 10.67 -6.84
C LEU A 9 13.51 10.38 -7.17
N ALA A 10 14.20 11.32 -7.82
CA ALA A 10 15.60 11.18 -8.20
C ALA A 10 16.52 11.02 -6.97
N GLY A 11 16.23 11.72 -5.87
CA GLY A 11 17.00 11.63 -4.62
C GLY A 11 17.03 10.24 -3.99
N VAL A 12 16.03 9.40 -4.25
CA VAL A 12 15.95 8.02 -3.75
C VAL A 12 16.35 7.00 -4.81
N VAL A 13 15.83 7.15 -6.03
CA VAL A 13 15.96 6.12 -7.09
C VAL A 13 17.37 6.06 -7.68
N ASN A 14 18.11 7.17 -7.70
CA ASN A 14 19.46 7.21 -8.29
C ASN A 14 20.54 6.60 -7.39
N ASP A 15 20.33 6.57 -6.07
CA ASP A 15 21.27 5.99 -5.11
C ASP A 15 20.54 5.28 -3.95
N PRO A 16 19.83 4.17 -4.23
CA PRO A 16 19.07 3.46 -3.21
C PRO A 16 20.00 2.63 -2.33
N THR A 17 19.76 2.64 -1.02
CA THR A 17 20.38 1.68 -0.09
C THR A 17 19.94 0.25 -0.41
N THR A 18 18.65 0.06 -0.72
CA THR A 18 18.08 -1.20 -1.18
C THR A 18 17.04 -0.95 -2.27
N SER A 19 16.92 -1.88 -3.20
CA SER A 19 15.83 -1.90 -4.17
C SER A 19 15.34 -3.33 -4.38
N HIS A 20 14.04 -3.47 -4.65
CA HIS A 20 13.44 -4.75 -5.00
C HIS A 20 12.20 -4.57 -5.88
N VAL A 21 11.96 -5.54 -6.74
CA VAL A 21 10.72 -5.65 -7.52
C VAL A 21 10.03 -6.93 -7.11
N ASN A 22 8.79 -6.83 -6.66
CA ASN A 22 8.01 -7.99 -6.25
C ASN A 22 7.45 -8.72 -7.48
N PRO A 23 7.22 -10.04 -7.37
CA PRO A 23 6.38 -10.75 -8.31
C PRO A 23 5.01 -10.06 -8.48
N PRO A 24 4.42 -10.09 -9.68
CA PRO A 24 3.09 -9.54 -9.89
C PRO A 24 2.07 -10.26 -9.00
N VAL A 25 1.10 -9.50 -8.50
CA VAL A 25 -0.05 -10.02 -7.74
C VAL A 25 -1.31 -9.78 -8.55
N LEU A 26 -2.15 -10.82 -8.68
CA LEU A 26 -3.42 -10.74 -9.39
C LEU A 26 -4.55 -10.55 -8.38
N THR A 27 -5.13 -9.35 -8.32
CA THR A 27 -6.24 -9.06 -7.40
C THR A 27 -7.57 -9.28 -8.11
N PRO A 28 -8.46 -10.16 -7.60
CA PRO A 28 -9.64 -10.63 -8.32
C PRO A 28 -10.82 -9.64 -8.24
N ILE A 29 -10.57 -8.36 -8.50
CA ILE A 29 -11.59 -7.30 -8.52
C ILE A 29 -11.48 -6.48 -9.79
N ARG A 30 -12.59 -5.85 -10.19
CA ARG A 30 -12.62 -4.93 -11.34
C ARG A 30 -11.72 -3.71 -11.11
N LYS A 31 -11.19 -3.16 -12.20
CA LYS A 31 -10.30 -2.00 -12.16
C LYS A 31 -10.89 -0.77 -11.43
N PRO A 32 -12.19 -0.41 -11.57
CA PRO A 32 -12.76 0.70 -10.81
C PRO A 32 -12.76 0.49 -9.30
N VAL A 33 -13.03 -0.74 -8.83
CA VAL A 33 -12.98 -1.08 -7.40
C VAL A 33 -11.55 -0.99 -6.90
N TYR A 34 -10.59 -1.54 -7.63
CA TYR A 34 -9.17 -1.45 -7.28
C TYR A 34 -8.67 0.01 -7.21
N ALA A 35 -9.03 0.84 -8.19
CA ALA A 35 -8.67 2.26 -8.20
C ALA A 35 -9.27 3.00 -6.99
N PHE A 36 -10.55 2.75 -6.70
CA PHE A 36 -11.23 3.34 -5.53
C PHE A 36 -10.50 3.00 -4.22
N LEU A 37 -10.12 1.73 -4.00
CA LEU A 37 -9.38 1.36 -2.79
C LEU A 37 -8.04 2.10 -2.65
N LEU A 38 -7.37 2.41 -3.75
CA LEU A 38 -6.11 3.16 -3.73
C LEU A 38 -6.30 4.68 -3.64
N ASP A 39 -7.46 5.22 -4.03
CA ASP A 39 -7.82 6.63 -3.87
C ASP A 39 -8.32 6.94 -2.46
N HIS A 40 -8.94 5.94 -1.83
CA HIS A 40 -9.54 6.03 -0.49
C HIS A 40 -8.72 5.24 0.54
N VAL A 41 -7.39 5.48 0.60
CA VAL A 41 -6.47 4.68 1.44
C VAL A 41 -6.78 4.68 2.94
N VAL A 42 -7.41 5.73 3.47
CA VAL A 42 -7.84 5.80 4.88
C VAL A 42 -8.99 4.82 5.14
N LEU A 43 -10.00 4.82 4.26
CA LEU A 43 -11.09 3.86 4.28
C LEU A 43 -10.55 2.44 4.10
N THR A 44 -9.68 2.22 3.11
CA THR A 44 -9.08 0.91 2.83
C THR A 44 -8.28 0.38 4.01
N ALA A 45 -7.46 1.20 4.66
CA ALA A 45 -6.71 0.81 5.86
C ALA A 45 -7.64 0.42 7.02
N THR A 46 -8.75 1.15 7.17
CA THR A 46 -9.75 0.89 8.21
C THR A 46 -10.52 -0.41 7.94
N LEU A 47 -10.87 -0.69 6.68
CA LEU A 47 -11.44 -1.99 6.29
C LEU A 47 -10.45 -3.13 6.53
N VAL A 48 -9.21 -2.98 6.09
CA VAL A 48 -8.13 -3.96 6.32
C VAL A 48 -7.97 -4.29 7.80
N ARG A 49 -8.03 -3.27 8.67
CA ARG A 49 -7.96 -3.40 10.12
C ARG A 49 -9.17 -4.13 10.69
N THR A 50 -10.37 -3.69 10.32
CA THR A 50 -11.64 -4.25 10.82
C THR A 50 -11.84 -5.71 10.41
N LEU A 51 -11.38 -6.06 9.21
CA LEU A 51 -11.43 -7.42 8.66
C LEU A 51 -10.29 -8.31 9.16
N GLY A 52 -9.39 -7.81 10.02
CA GLY A 52 -8.27 -8.57 10.57
C GLY A 52 -7.18 -8.92 9.55
N ILE A 53 -7.13 -8.25 8.40
CA ILE A 53 -6.16 -8.49 7.33
C ILE A 53 -4.78 -7.93 7.71
N GLY A 54 -4.76 -6.79 8.39
CA GLY A 54 -3.56 -6.11 8.88
C GLY A 54 -3.90 -5.17 10.04
N GLN A 55 -2.91 -4.68 10.79
CA GLN A 55 -3.16 -3.86 11.99
C GLN A 55 -2.70 -2.40 11.86
N TYR A 56 -2.27 -1.99 10.67
CA TYR A 56 -1.79 -0.64 10.45
C TYR A 56 -2.94 0.38 10.42
N THR A 57 -2.61 1.63 10.72
CA THR A 57 -3.51 2.77 10.58
C THR A 57 -2.97 3.73 9.54
N ILE A 58 -3.88 4.45 8.87
CA ILE A 58 -3.55 5.55 7.97
C ILE A 58 -4.49 6.70 8.29
N LYS A 59 -3.95 7.90 8.45
CA LYS A 59 -4.72 9.14 8.58
C LYS A 59 -4.26 10.15 7.54
N ARG A 60 -5.18 11.00 7.08
CA ARG A 60 -4.86 12.11 6.19
C ARG A 60 -4.23 13.25 7.00
N VAL A 61 -3.10 13.78 6.54
CA VAL A 61 -2.38 14.90 7.19
C VAL A 61 -2.18 16.10 6.27
N GLY A 62 -2.70 16.04 5.04
CA GLY A 62 -2.71 17.14 4.07
C GLY A 62 -3.52 16.78 2.83
N ALA A 63 -3.44 17.61 1.79
CA ALA A 63 -4.16 17.39 0.53
C ALA A 63 -3.74 16.06 -0.16
N GLN A 64 -2.44 15.77 -0.20
CA GLN A 64 -1.87 14.56 -0.80
C GLN A 64 -1.03 13.70 0.17
N GLY A 65 -0.94 14.13 1.42
CA GLY A 65 -0.12 13.51 2.46
C GLY A 65 -0.94 12.66 3.42
N PHE A 66 -0.40 11.50 3.76
CA PHE A 66 -0.95 10.56 4.74
C PHE A 66 0.11 10.25 5.80
N GLN A 67 -0.31 10.00 7.02
CA GLN A 67 0.55 9.41 8.05
C GLN A 67 0.10 7.97 8.30
N GLY A 68 1.01 7.03 8.17
CA GLY A 68 0.82 5.62 8.48
C GLY A 68 1.56 5.20 9.75
N ASP A 69 0.99 4.25 10.47
CA ASP A 69 1.58 3.59 11.64
C ASP A 69 1.32 2.09 11.51
N ASP A 70 2.36 1.25 11.61
CA ASP A 70 2.25 -0.20 11.48
C ASP A 70 1.88 -0.93 12.78
N GLY A 71 1.80 -0.22 13.90
CA GLY A 71 1.54 -0.75 15.24
C GLY A 71 2.70 -1.57 15.84
N LEU A 72 3.84 -1.62 15.15
CA LEU A 72 5.04 -2.38 15.49
C LEU A 72 6.27 -1.48 15.70
N GLY A 73 6.07 -0.16 15.71
CA GLY A 73 7.11 0.84 15.94
C GLY A 73 7.57 1.56 14.68
N SER A 74 6.95 1.32 13.52
CA SER A 74 7.21 2.10 12.31
C SER A 74 6.11 3.13 12.06
N GLU A 75 6.52 4.37 11.86
CA GLU A 75 5.66 5.46 11.42
C GLU A 75 6.19 6.05 10.12
N ALA A 76 5.30 6.49 9.23
CA ALA A 76 5.72 7.12 7.99
C ALA A 76 4.74 8.19 7.49
N LEU A 77 5.30 9.25 6.89
CA LEU A 77 4.58 10.16 6.01
C LEU A 77 4.63 9.61 4.59
N VAL A 78 3.50 9.63 3.91
CA VAL A 78 3.32 9.11 2.56
C VAL A 78 2.71 10.19 1.67
N ASP A 79 3.43 10.57 0.63
CA ASP A 79 3.00 11.51 -0.40
C ASP A 79 2.79 10.78 -1.73
N LEU A 80 1.65 11.02 -2.38
CA LEU A 80 1.45 10.58 -3.76
C LEU A 80 2.14 11.55 -4.72
N LEU A 81 3.24 11.13 -5.35
CA LEU A 81 4.00 11.97 -6.28
C LEU A 81 3.44 11.97 -7.71
N TYR A 82 2.83 10.86 -8.12
CA TYR A 82 2.32 10.69 -9.47
C TYR A 82 1.23 9.63 -9.52
N GLN A 83 0.20 9.89 -10.32
CA GLN A 83 -0.78 8.89 -10.68
C GLN A 83 -1.25 9.06 -12.13
N ASN A 84 -1.52 7.93 -12.77
CA ASN A 84 -2.31 7.82 -14.00
C ASN A 84 -3.16 6.54 -13.92
N SER A 85 -3.77 6.12 -15.04
CA SER A 85 -4.63 4.93 -15.08
C SER A 85 -3.93 3.60 -14.77
N THR A 86 -2.62 3.50 -15.00
CA THR A 86 -1.84 2.27 -14.83
C THR A 86 -0.75 2.38 -13.76
N GLN A 87 -0.33 3.57 -13.37
CA GLN A 87 0.80 3.79 -12.49
C GLN A 87 0.49 4.70 -11.32
N ARG A 88 1.04 4.37 -10.15
CA ARG A 88 1.10 5.24 -8.98
C ARG A 88 2.51 5.24 -8.41
N VAL A 89 3.00 6.41 -8.01
CA VAL A 89 4.30 6.56 -7.37
C VAL A 89 4.12 7.28 -6.05
N TYR A 90 4.53 6.62 -4.98
CA TYR A 90 4.47 7.14 -3.62
C TYR A 90 5.88 7.44 -3.15
N TYR A 91 6.04 8.57 -2.47
CA TYR A 91 7.20 8.89 -1.67
C TYR A 91 6.84 8.68 -0.21
N ILE A 92 7.73 8.02 0.52
CA ILE A 92 7.54 7.64 1.91
C ILE A 92 8.73 8.17 2.69
N GLN A 93 8.49 8.87 3.79
CA GLN A 93 9.50 9.23 4.78
C GLN A 93 9.11 8.57 6.08
N GLY A 94 9.97 7.73 6.62
CA GLY A 94 9.61 6.88 7.74
C GLY A 94 10.69 6.75 8.78
N THR A 95 10.24 6.35 9.96
CA THR A 95 11.09 5.97 11.07
C THR A 95 10.66 4.60 11.58
N HIS A 96 11.60 3.81 12.07
CA HIS A 96 11.33 2.56 12.75
C HIS A 96 12.08 2.51 14.08
N HIS A 97 11.32 2.32 15.15
CA HIS A 97 11.82 2.11 16.50
C HIS A 97 11.72 0.61 16.82
N GLY A 98 12.84 -0.09 16.72
CA GLY A 98 12.91 -1.49 17.12
C GLY A 98 13.06 -1.64 18.64
N LYS A 99 12.61 -2.77 19.20
CA LYS A 99 12.91 -3.12 20.61
C LYS A 99 14.39 -3.39 20.88
N VAL A 100 15.14 -3.73 19.82
CA VAL A 100 16.56 -4.15 19.88
C VAL A 100 17.43 -3.35 18.90
N LEU A 101 16.85 -2.93 17.77
CA LEU A 101 17.56 -2.13 16.77
C LEU A 101 17.48 -0.63 17.13
N PRO A 102 18.55 0.15 16.86
CA PRO A 102 18.50 1.60 17.00
C PRO A 102 17.45 2.20 16.06
N LEU A 103 17.05 3.45 16.33
CA LEU A 103 16.15 4.21 15.45
C LEU A 103 16.69 4.19 14.01
N ILE A 104 15.88 3.67 13.10
CA ILE A 104 16.15 3.70 11.66
C ILE A 104 15.29 4.80 11.05
N THR A 105 15.92 5.75 10.37
CA THR A 105 15.22 6.75 9.55
C THR A 105 15.60 6.60 8.09
N GLY A 106 14.66 6.91 7.23
CA GLY A 106 14.93 6.93 5.80
C GLY A 106 13.71 7.27 4.98
N GLU A 107 13.89 7.12 3.68
CA GLU A 107 12.90 7.43 2.68
C GLU A 107 12.80 6.33 1.64
N ALA A 108 11.64 6.22 1.00
CA ALA A 108 11.40 5.24 -0.04
C ALA A 108 10.54 5.79 -1.17
N ILE A 109 10.75 5.24 -2.36
CA ILE A 109 9.87 5.37 -3.51
C ILE A 109 9.22 4.01 -3.75
N VAL A 110 7.89 3.99 -3.73
CA VAL A 110 7.08 2.82 -4.09
C VAL A 110 6.38 3.10 -5.41
N MET A 111 6.66 2.27 -6.42
CA MET A 111 6.05 2.36 -7.73
C MET A 111 5.10 1.18 -7.92
N LEU A 112 3.82 1.47 -8.12
CA LEU A 112 2.82 0.48 -8.50
C LEU A 112 2.56 0.62 -10.00
N THR A 113 2.66 -0.49 -10.74
CA THR A 113 2.21 -0.58 -12.13
C THR A 113 1.14 -1.65 -12.21
N SER A 114 -0.01 -1.32 -12.78
CA SER A 114 -1.21 -2.14 -12.76
C SER A 114 -1.85 -2.23 -14.14
N GLN A 115 -2.36 -3.41 -14.47
CA GLN A 115 -3.04 -3.70 -15.73
C GLN A 115 -4.24 -4.60 -15.49
N THR A 116 -5.31 -4.36 -16.25
CA THR A 116 -6.48 -5.24 -16.23
C THR A 116 -6.15 -6.55 -16.93
N ARG A 117 -6.57 -7.65 -16.34
CA ARG A 117 -6.50 -9.00 -16.90
C ARG A 117 -7.89 -9.59 -16.89
N THR A 118 -8.27 -10.27 -17.97
CA THR A 118 -9.52 -11.02 -18.05
C THR A 118 -9.18 -12.50 -18.01
N GLY A 119 -9.74 -13.21 -17.05
CA GLY A 119 -9.60 -14.66 -16.92
C GLY A 119 -10.33 -15.40 -18.04
N SER A 120 -10.05 -16.69 -18.18
CA SER A 120 -10.79 -17.57 -19.10
C SER A 120 -12.28 -17.72 -18.73
N ASP A 121 -12.64 -17.41 -17.49
CA ASP A 121 -14.00 -17.35 -16.97
C ASP A 121 -14.70 -16.00 -17.26
N GLY A 122 -14.03 -15.09 -17.98
CA GLY A 122 -14.53 -13.76 -18.30
C GLY A 122 -14.45 -12.76 -17.14
N LYS A 123 -13.93 -13.14 -15.98
CA LYS A 123 -13.82 -12.24 -14.83
C LYS A 123 -12.62 -11.33 -14.96
N GLU A 124 -12.82 -10.05 -14.67
CA GLU A 124 -11.73 -9.09 -14.58
C GLU A 124 -10.96 -9.22 -13.27
N SER A 125 -9.67 -8.97 -13.37
CA SER A 125 -8.73 -8.86 -12.26
C SER A 125 -7.71 -7.77 -12.57
N VAL A 126 -7.04 -7.27 -11.54
CA VAL A 126 -5.96 -6.29 -11.68
C VAL A 126 -4.65 -6.96 -11.32
N GLU A 127 -3.80 -7.16 -12.31
CA GLU A 127 -2.42 -7.56 -12.09
C GLU A 127 -1.62 -6.32 -11.70
N THR A 128 -0.97 -6.36 -10.54
CA THR A 128 -0.13 -5.25 -10.07
C THR A 128 1.28 -5.72 -9.77
N ARG A 129 2.26 -4.95 -10.25
CA ARG A 129 3.67 -5.05 -9.92
C ARG A 129 4.07 -3.90 -9.02
N MET A 130 4.85 -4.20 -7.99
CA MET A 130 5.40 -3.21 -7.09
C MET A 130 6.93 -3.21 -7.18
N ALA A 131 7.51 -2.03 -7.36
CA ALA A 131 8.93 -1.78 -7.17
C ALA A 131 9.13 -0.83 -5.98
N VAL A 132 10.12 -1.12 -5.15
CA VAL A 132 10.46 -0.29 -3.98
C VAL A 132 11.94 0.04 -4.03
N TYR A 133 12.25 1.31 -3.84
CA TYR A 133 13.60 1.85 -3.69
C TYR A 133 13.65 2.54 -2.34
N ALA A 134 14.57 2.16 -1.47
CA ALA A 134 14.69 2.75 -0.14
C ALA A 134 16.11 3.25 0.11
N ARG A 135 16.21 4.45 0.69
CA ARG A 135 17.45 5.11 1.09
C ARG A 135 17.40 5.36 2.60
N LEU A 136 18.39 4.86 3.32
CA LEU A 136 18.51 5.06 4.77
C LEU A 136 19.46 6.22 5.06
N ASP A 137 19.17 7.00 6.09
CA ASP A 137 19.97 8.20 6.40
C ASP A 137 21.34 7.87 7.01
N ASN A 138 21.50 6.68 7.60
CA ASN A 138 22.73 6.26 8.25
C ASN A 138 23.51 5.19 7.43
N PRO A 139 24.68 5.54 6.87
CA PRO A 139 25.50 4.61 6.07
C PRO A 139 26.00 3.38 6.84
N MET A 140 26.20 3.50 8.16
CA MET A 140 26.60 2.38 9.01
C MET A 140 25.46 1.35 9.17
N LEU A 141 24.20 1.82 9.25
CA LEU A 141 23.02 0.94 9.29
C LEU A 141 22.71 0.33 7.92
N ALA A 142 23.01 1.03 6.82
CA ALA A 142 22.87 0.51 5.46
C ALA A 142 23.68 -0.78 5.24
N THR A 143 24.88 -0.86 5.80
CA THR A 143 25.75 -2.05 5.72
C THR A 143 25.17 -3.21 6.53
N LEU A 144 24.61 -2.94 7.71
CA LEU A 144 23.96 -3.94 8.56
C LEU A 144 22.67 -4.49 7.93
N VAL A 145 21.86 -3.64 7.30
CA VAL A 145 20.62 -4.04 6.61
C VAL A 145 20.89 -4.88 5.36
N LYS A 146 21.96 -4.59 4.60
CA LYS A 146 22.40 -5.44 3.47
C LYS A 146 22.82 -6.85 3.93
N VAL A 147 23.45 -6.96 5.10
CA VAL A 147 23.85 -8.25 5.69
C VAL A 147 22.64 -9.03 6.23
N LEU A 148 21.64 -8.34 6.76
CA LEU A 148 20.40 -8.96 7.27
C LEU A 148 19.31 -9.17 6.20
N GLN A 149 19.55 -8.73 4.96
CA GLN A 149 18.60 -8.81 3.85
C GLN A 149 18.03 -10.22 3.60
N PRO A 150 18.79 -11.33 3.75
CA PRO A 150 18.23 -12.70 3.65
C PRO A 150 17.27 -13.06 4.79
N PHE A 151 17.49 -12.54 6.00
CA PHE A 151 16.67 -12.80 7.18
C PHE A 151 15.42 -11.90 7.24
N LEU A 152 15.52 -10.67 6.73
CA LEU A 152 14.37 -9.78 6.54
C LEU A 152 13.38 -10.33 5.49
N ARG A 153 13.88 -11.02 4.44
CA ARG A 153 13.03 -11.81 3.52
C ARG A 153 12.23 -12.91 4.24
N GLY A 154 12.74 -13.45 5.35
CA GLY A 154 12.05 -14.44 6.19
C GLY A 154 10.97 -13.84 7.10
N VAL A 155 11.18 -12.62 7.62
CA VAL A 155 10.16 -11.88 8.39
C VAL A 155 9.02 -11.38 7.49
N LEU A 156 9.31 -11.15 6.20
CA LEU A 156 8.33 -10.93 5.13
C LEU A 156 7.40 -12.14 4.88
N ASN A 157 7.76 -13.36 5.29
CA ASN A 157 6.96 -14.57 5.07
C ASN A 157 5.98 -14.93 6.21
N GLY A 158 5.90 -14.12 7.27
CA GLY A 158 5.03 -14.41 8.41
C GLY A 158 3.80 -13.52 8.52
N LYS A 159 3.98 -12.20 8.52
CA LYS A 159 2.91 -11.22 8.82
C LYS A 159 3.09 -9.85 8.16
N LEU A 160 4.08 -9.68 7.28
CA LEU A 160 4.49 -8.38 6.70
C LEU A 160 4.52 -8.37 5.17
N ALA A 161 3.58 -9.09 4.58
CA ALA A 161 3.07 -8.79 3.27
C ALA A 161 2.33 -7.43 3.36
N GLY A 162 3.05 -6.30 3.26
CA GLY A 162 2.61 -4.95 3.65
C GLY A 162 1.30 -4.41 3.03
N PRO A 163 0.99 -3.10 3.18
CA PRO A 163 -0.27 -2.49 2.71
C PRO A 163 -0.71 -2.88 1.28
N PHE A 164 0.26 -3.13 0.39
CA PHE A 164 0.02 -3.66 -0.96
C PHE A 164 -0.67 -5.04 -0.99
N LEU A 165 -0.19 -6.01 -0.22
CA LEU A 165 -0.80 -7.34 -0.15
C LEU A 165 -2.09 -7.34 0.69
N ALA A 166 -2.25 -6.38 1.59
CA ALA A 166 -3.52 -6.15 2.28
C ALA A 166 -4.64 -5.75 1.29
N VAL A 167 -4.35 -4.89 0.30
CA VAL A 167 -5.30 -4.55 -0.77
C VAL A 167 -5.65 -5.79 -1.60
N HIS A 168 -4.67 -6.64 -1.91
CA HIS A 168 -4.92 -7.89 -2.63
C HIS A 168 -5.89 -8.80 -1.86
N ARG A 169 -5.60 -9.06 -0.58
CA ARG A 169 -6.45 -9.89 0.30
C ARG A 169 -7.84 -9.29 0.49
N LEU A 170 -7.93 -7.97 0.64
CA LEU A 170 -9.22 -7.28 0.67
C LEU A 170 -9.98 -7.51 -0.64
N GLY A 171 -9.30 -7.47 -1.78
CA GLY A 171 -9.87 -7.81 -3.07
C GLY A 171 -10.39 -9.25 -3.15
N GLU A 172 -9.67 -10.22 -2.58
CA GLU A 172 -10.16 -11.61 -2.49
C GLU A 172 -11.45 -11.72 -1.66
N LEU A 173 -11.53 -11.03 -0.54
CA LEU A 173 -12.74 -10.99 0.29
C LEU A 173 -13.91 -10.31 -0.44
N ILE A 174 -13.65 -9.19 -1.12
CA ILE A 174 -14.65 -8.50 -1.95
C ILE A 174 -15.16 -9.41 -3.07
N ALA A 175 -14.27 -10.16 -3.73
CA ALA A 175 -14.62 -11.07 -4.81
C ALA A 175 -15.46 -12.25 -4.32
N ALA A 176 -15.19 -12.74 -3.11
CA ALA A 176 -15.91 -13.84 -2.51
C ALA A 176 -17.30 -13.43 -2.00
N ASN A 177 -17.40 -12.30 -1.30
CA ASN A 177 -18.66 -11.82 -0.73
C ASN A 177 -18.67 -10.28 -0.57
N PRO A 178 -19.03 -9.53 -1.64
CA PRO A 178 -19.01 -8.06 -1.58
C PRO A 178 -20.03 -7.49 -0.61
N GLU A 179 -21.18 -8.15 -0.44
CA GLU A 179 -22.22 -7.71 0.51
C GLU A 179 -21.74 -7.80 1.95
N GLN A 180 -21.07 -8.89 2.33
CA GLN A 180 -20.53 -9.04 3.68
C GLN A 180 -19.45 -7.99 3.99
N VAL A 181 -18.56 -7.70 3.04
CA VAL A 181 -17.53 -6.65 3.22
C VAL A 181 -18.21 -5.29 3.45
N TYR A 182 -19.24 -4.97 2.68
CA TYR A 182 -19.99 -3.73 2.87
C TYR A 182 -20.75 -3.69 4.20
N GLN A 183 -21.45 -4.75 4.59
CA GLN A 183 -22.15 -4.81 5.88
C GLN A 183 -21.19 -4.62 7.05
N GLN A 184 -20.00 -5.22 6.99
CA GLN A 184 -18.97 -5.01 8.00
C GLN A 184 -18.46 -3.56 7.98
N ALA A 185 -18.32 -2.96 6.80
CA ALA A 185 -17.94 -1.56 6.65
C ALA A 185 -18.95 -0.59 7.29
N GLU A 186 -20.25 -0.85 7.18
CA GLU A 186 -21.32 -0.02 7.76
C GLU A 186 -21.29 -0.01 9.30
N THR A 187 -20.71 -1.03 9.94
CA THR A 187 -20.58 -1.08 11.41
C THR A 187 -19.48 -0.14 11.94
N ILE A 188 -18.66 0.45 11.07
CA ILE A 188 -17.50 1.25 11.45
C ILE A 188 -17.91 2.73 11.51
N SER A 189 -18.07 3.26 12.73
CA SER A 189 -18.46 4.66 12.96
C SER A 189 -17.44 5.70 12.52
N GLU A 190 -16.18 5.29 12.32
CA GLU A 190 -15.07 6.16 11.89
C GLU A 190 -15.10 6.47 10.38
N LEU A 191 -15.89 5.72 9.60
CA LEU A 191 -15.91 5.86 8.14
C LEU A 191 -16.94 6.88 7.66
N ASP A 192 -16.56 7.64 6.63
CA ASP A 192 -17.45 8.58 5.96
C ASP A 192 -18.55 7.81 5.20
N LYS A 193 -19.81 8.13 5.48
CA LYS A 193 -20.96 7.47 4.86
C LYS A 193 -21.00 7.65 3.35
N THR A 194 -20.57 8.81 2.85
CA THR A 194 -20.52 9.10 1.41
C THR A 194 -19.51 8.20 0.71
N GLU A 195 -18.34 7.98 1.32
CA GLU A 195 -17.33 7.06 0.78
C GLU A 195 -17.82 5.59 0.82
N LEU A 196 -18.53 5.20 1.88
CA LEU A 196 -19.13 3.87 1.99
C LEU A 196 -20.21 3.62 0.94
N ASP A 197 -21.09 4.60 0.71
CA ASP A 197 -22.13 4.52 -0.32
C ASP A 197 -21.53 4.47 -1.72
N ALA A 198 -20.45 5.22 -1.97
CA ALA A 198 -19.71 5.15 -3.22
C ALA A 198 -19.06 3.77 -3.43
N LEU A 199 -18.46 3.19 -2.39
CA LEU A 199 -17.95 1.82 -2.44
C LEU A 199 -19.07 0.83 -2.75
N ARG A 200 -20.23 0.93 -2.09
CA ARG A 200 -21.40 0.07 -2.34
C ARG A 200 -21.87 0.14 -3.80
N ALA A 201 -22.00 1.35 -4.32
CA ALA A 201 -22.41 1.58 -5.71
C ALA A 201 -21.42 0.92 -6.68
N LEU A 202 -20.12 1.02 -6.40
CA LEU A 202 -19.09 0.32 -7.17
C LEU A 202 -19.20 -1.19 -7.04
N LEU A 203 -19.41 -1.75 -5.85
CA LEU A 203 -19.47 -3.20 -5.67
C LEU A 203 -20.72 -3.83 -6.33
N THR A 204 -21.83 -3.10 -6.35
CA THR A 204 -23.11 -3.56 -6.93
C THR A 204 -23.27 -3.25 -8.42
N SER A 205 -22.42 -2.40 -8.99
CA SER A 205 -22.46 -2.10 -10.43
C SER A 205 -22.22 -3.38 -11.24
N LYS A 206 -23.08 -3.67 -12.21
CA LYS A 206 -22.84 -4.76 -13.17
C LYS A 206 -21.52 -4.52 -13.92
N PRO A 207 -20.75 -5.59 -14.21
CA PRO A 207 -19.61 -5.50 -15.13
C PRO A 207 -20.06 -5.06 -16.52
#